data_AF-A0A7V1IEE5-F1
#
_entry.id   AF-A0A7V1IEE5-F1
#
_cell.length_a   1.000
_cell.length_b   1.000
_cell.length_c   1.000
_cell.angle_alpha   90.00
_cell.angle_beta   90.00
_cell.angle_gamma   90.00
#
_symmetry.space_group_name_H-M   'P 1'
#
loop_
_entity.id
_entity.type
_entity.pdbx_description
1 polymer ?
#
loop_
_entity_poly.entity_id
_entity_poly.type
_entity_poly.pdbx_seq_one_letter_code
_entity_poly.pdbx_strand_id
1 'polypeptide(L)' 'MKDEPRKLLFLDDEPHILTALKRTFFEDNMEIATFTQGKEALEYLRQHPVE' A
#
# COMPACT_ATOMS: atom_id res chain seq x y z
N MET A 1 6.28 17.93 -16.09
CA MET A 1 6.26 16.46 -15.99
C MET A 1 5.21 16.15 -14.94
N LYS A 2 4.20 15.34 -15.24
CA LYS A 2 3.32 14.84 -14.17
C LYS A 2 4.17 13.86 -13.37
N ASP A 3 4.35 14.11 -12.08
CA ASP A 3 5.01 13.14 -11.19
C ASP A 3 4.21 11.82 -11.26
N GLU A 4 4.90 10.69 -11.45
CA GLU A 4 4.24 9.38 -11.37
C GLU A 4 3.67 9.19 -9.94
N PRO A 5 2.53 8.48 -9.82
CA PRO A 5 1.97 8.22 -8.50
C PRO A 5 2.90 7.33 -7.69
N ARG A 6 3.16 7.72 -6.45
CA ARG A 6 4.01 6.95 -5.52
C ARG A 6 3.26 5.72 -5.07
N LYS A 7 3.94 4.58 -5.02
CA LYS A 7 3.33 3.30 -4.63
C LYS A 7 3.66 2.99 -3.18
N LEU A 8 2.64 2.74 -2.37
CA LEU A 8 2.74 2.40 -0.95
C LEU A 8 2.09 1.06 -0.68
N LEU A 9 2.72 0.23 0.15
CA LEU A 9 2.15 -1.02 0.66
C LEU A 9 2.07 -0.98 2.18
N PHE A 10 0.89 -1.24 2.72
CA PHE A 10 0.69 -1.48 4.14
C PHE A 10 0.46 -2.97 4.42
N LEU A 11 1.17 -3.51 5.40
CA LEU A 11 1.00 -4.86 5.91
C LEU A 11 0.75 -4.78 7.42
N ASP A 12 -0.43 -5.20 7.82
CA ASP A 12 -0.85 -5.24 9.22
C ASP A 12 -1.95 -6.31 9.34
N ASP A 13 -1.88 -7.16 10.36
CA ASP A 13 -2.85 -8.25 10.55
C ASP A 13 -4.23 -7.75 11.00
N GLU A 14 -4.34 -6.49 11.44
CA GLU A 14 -5.59 -5.87 11.84
C GLU A 14 -6.23 -5.02 10.69
N PRO A 15 -7.38 -5.43 10.13
CA PRO A 15 -8.02 -4.73 9.01
C PRO A 15 -8.43 -3.28 9.33
N HIS A 16 -8.68 -2.97 10.60
CA HIS A 16 -9.04 -1.62 11.04
C HIS A 16 -7.84 -0.67 10.95
N ILE A 17 -6.63 -1.15 11.22
CA ILE A 17 -5.38 -0.39 11.04
C ILE A 17 -5.17 -0.08 9.56
N LEU A 18 -5.30 -1.08 8.67
CA LEU A 18 -5.19 -0.88 7.22
C LEU A 18 -6.21 0.14 6.69
N THR A 19 -7.44 0.11 7.22
CA THR A 19 -8.49 1.07 6.85
C THR A 19 -8.13 2.49 7.27
N ALA A 20 -7.58 2.66 8.48
CA ALA A 20 -7.12 3.95 8.96
C ALA A 20 -5.95 4.48 8.12
N LEU A 21 -4.94 3.64 7.85
CA LEU A 21 -3.78 4.00 7.01
C LEU A 21 -4.23 4.41 5.61
N LYS A 22 -5.09 3.63 4.95
CA LYS A 22 -5.59 3.99 3.61
C LYS A 22 -6.27 5.35 3.56
N ARG A 23 -6.97 5.76 4.63
CA ARG A 23 -7.59 7.09 4.73
C ARG A 23 -6.58 8.19 4.96
N THR A 24 -5.59 7.95 5.83
CA THR A 24 -4.51 8.90 6.13
C THR A 24 -3.67 9.23 4.91
N PHE A 25 -3.40 8.23 4.06
CA PHE A 25 -2.55 8.37 2.87
C PHE A 25 -3.34 8.59 1.58
N PHE A 26 -4.64 8.90 1.65
CA PHE A 26 -5.51 9.10 0.49
C PHE A 26 -5.20 10.36 -0.34
N GLU A 27 -4.03 10.99 -0.16
CA GLU A 27 -3.64 12.19 -0.89
C GLU A 27 -3.53 11.93 -2.41
N ASP A 28 -3.80 12.98 -3.19
CA ASP A 28 -3.69 12.92 -4.65
C ASP A 28 -2.25 12.57 -5.04
N ASN A 29 -2.10 11.51 -5.85
CA ASN A 29 -0.85 10.95 -6.36
C ASN A 29 -0.21 9.80 -5.54
N MET A 30 -0.99 9.07 -4.74
CA MET A 30 -0.56 7.79 -4.15
C MET A 30 -1.39 6.59 -4.66
N GLU A 31 -0.69 5.50 -4.99
CA GLU A 31 -1.27 4.18 -5.23
C GLU A 31 -1.04 3.30 -4.00
N ILE A 32 -2.13 2.95 -3.29
CA ILE A 32 -2.05 2.20 -2.03
C ILE A 32 -2.47 0.74 -2.23
N ALA A 33 -1.61 -0.19 -1.82
CA ALA A 33 -1.91 -1.60 -1.64
C ALA A 33 -1.93 -1.95 -0.14
N THR A 34 -2.83 -2.84 0.28
CA THR A 34 -2.97 -3.27 1.68
C THR A 34 -3.07 -4.79 1.75
N PHE A 35 -2.39 -5.41 2.72
CA PHE A 35 -2.40 -6.85 2.94
C PHE A 35 -2.51 -7.14 4.43
N THR A 36 -3.21 -8.22 4.79
CA THR A 36 -3.25 -8.73 6.18
C THR A 36 -2.27 -9.88 6.41
N GLN A 37 -1.68 -10.41 5.34
CA GLN A 37 -0.80 -11.58 5.39
C GLN A 37 0.52 -11.30 4.68
N GLY A 38 1.63 -11.55 5.38
CA GLY A 38 2.97 -11.32 4.84
C GLY A 38 3.27 -12.11 3.56
N LYS A 39 2.70 -13.31 3.41
CA LYS A 39 2.88 -14.13 2.20
C LYS A 39 2.32 -13.44 0.96
N GLU A 40 1.14 -12.84 1.08
CA GLU A 40 0.47 -12.13 -0.04
C GLU A 40 1.19 -10.82 -0.34
N ALA A 41 1.58 -10.07 0.69
CA ALA A 41 2.38 -8.86 0.53
C ALA A 41 3.72 -9.13 -0.17
N LEU A 42 4.43 -10.19 0.22
CA LEU A 42 5.70 -10.56 -0.41
C LEU A 42 5.53 -10.98 -1.87
N GLU A 43 4.48 -11.73 -2.19
CA GLU A 43 4.20 -12.09 -3.59
C GLU A 43 3.88 -10.86 -4.43
N TYR A 44 3.14 -9.91 -3.87
CA TYR A 44 2.87 -8.63 -4.53
C TYR A 44 4.15 -7.81 -4.76
N LEU A 45 5.01 -7.69 -3.74
CA LEU A 45 6.27 -6.93 -3.82
C LEU A 45 7.25 -7.45 -4.87
N ARG A 46 7.22 -8.74 -5.20
CA ARG A 46 8.04 -9.32 -6.28
C ARG A 46 7.70 -8.76 -7.66
N GLN A 47 6.45 -8.34 -7.84
CA GLN A 47 5.91 -7.89 -9.12
C GLN A 47 5.70 -6.36 -9.15
N HIS A 48 5.56 -5.75 -7.97
CA HIS A 48 5.21 -4.34 -7.80
C HIS A 48 6.15 -3.71 -6.75
N PRO A 49 7.31 -3.19 -7.17
CA PRO A 49 8.16 -2.42 -6.26
C PRO A 49 7.40 -1.19 -5.75
N VAL A 50 7.58 -0.90 -4.46
CA VAL A 50 6.99 0.24 -3.74
C VAL A 50 8.10 1.15 -3.21
N GLU A 51 7.75 2.38 -2.85
CA GLU A 51 8.66 3.35 -2.23
C GLU A 51 8.83 3.14 -0.71
#